data_AF-A0A940R1P6-F1
#
_entry.id   AF-A0A940R1P6-F1
#
_cell.length_a   1.000
_cell.length_b   1.000
_cell.length_c   1.000
_cell.angle_alpha   90.00
_cell.angle_beta   90.00
_cell.angle_gamma   90.00
#
_symmetry.space_group_name_H-M   'P 1'
#
loop_
_entity.id
_entity.type
_entity.pdbx_description
1 polymer ?
#
loop_
_entity_poly.entity_id
_entity_poly.type
_entity_poly.pdbx_seq_one_letter_code
_entity_poly.pdbx_strand_id
1 'polypeptide(L)'
;MKKQEKPLGVAFILLLLIFLLAACSGTMKGRVQQGGESVNFQFEDSGFGTGTLRTTLSDGETFKGKYADESSSGFVTGFDTEGTGATIVHREAFETIESYSGNIDAILFGNKGHTMKCKFRAANSLMGLPSGGDGRCQVSDGRVIDVQF
;
A
#
# COMPACT_ATOMS: atom_id res chain seq x y z
N MET A 1 -49.36 17.05 -23.69
CA MET A 1 -48.48 15.95 -24.16
C MET A 1 -47.11 16.14 -23.51
N LYS A 2 -46.72 15.28 -22.54
CA LYS A 2 -45.44 15.39 -21.83
C LYS A 2 -44.34 14.76 -22.71
N LYS A 3 -43.41 15.58 -23.18
CA LYS A 3 -42.26 15.16 -23.97
C LYS A 3 -41.21 14.64 -22.98
N GLN A 4 -41.15 13.32 -22.84
CA GLN A 4 -40.18 12.64 -21.97
C GLN A 4 -38.85 12.60 -22.72
N GLU A 5 -38.03 13.63 -22.50
CA GLU A 5 -36.68 13.74 -23.04
C GLU A 5 -35.79 12.66 -22.39
N LYS A 6 -35.04 11.94 -23.22
CA LYS A 6 -34.47 10.61 -22.98
C LYS A 6 -33.49 10.57 -21.78
N PRO A 7 -33.61 9.60 -20.83
CA PRO A 7 -32.64 9.39 -19.74
C PRO A 7 -31.28 8.83 -20.20
N LEU A 8 -31.11 8.61 -21.51
CA LEU A 8 -29.96 7.92 -22.10
C LEU A 8 -28.66 8.73 -22.04
N GLY A 9 -28.73 10.07 -22.15
CA GLY A 9 -27.54 10.93 -22.08
C GLY A 9 -27.00 11.08 -20.66
N VAL A 10 -27.88 11.12 -19.67
CA VAL A 10 -27.51 11.23 -18.25
C VAL A 10 -26.86 9.92 -17.77
N ALA A 11 -27.41 8.77 -18.16
CA ALA A 11 -26.81 7.47 -17.84
C ALA A 11 -25.40 7.30 -18.45
N PHE A 12 -25.18 7.80 -19.66
CA PHE A 12 -23.88 7.70 -20.34
C PHE A 12 -22.81 8.60 -19.70
N ILE A 13 -23.18 9.82 -19.30
CA ILE A 13 -22.30 10.74 -18.57
C ILE A 13 -21.97 10.20 -17.17
N LEU A 14 -22.96 9.61 -16.48
CA LEU A 14 -22.76 9.00 -15.16
C LEU A 14 -21.82 7.77 -15.24
N LEU A 15 -21.95 6.94 -16.28
CA LEU A 15 -21.07 5.79 -16.51
C LEU A 15 -19.62 6.22 -16.80
N LEU A 16 -19.43 7.31 -17.55
CA LEU A 16 -18.11 7.87 -17.88
C LEU A 16 -17.43 8.48 -16.64
N LEU A 17 -18.20 9.10 -15.74
CA LEU A 17 -17.69 9.63 -14.47
C LEU A 17 -17.24 8.49 -13.51
N ILE A 18 -17.95 7.37 -13.51
CA ILE A 18 -17.63 6.20 -12.67
C ILE A 18 -16.29 5.56 -13.10
N PHE A 19 -16.00 5.54 -14.41
CA PHE A 19 -14.71 5.03 -14.91
C PHE A 19 -13.51 5.92 -14.56
N LEU A 20 -13.71 7.23 -14.42
CA LEU A 20 -12.66 8.18 -14.02
C LEU A 20 -12.29 8.10 -12.53
N LEU A 21 -13.16 7.52 -11.70
CA LEU A 21 -12.93 7.32 -10.26
C LEU A 21 -12.25 5.98 -9.94
N ALA A 22 -11.79 5.23 -10.95
CA ALA A 22 -11.05 4.00 -10.72
C ALA A 22 -9.74 4.31 -10.00
N ALA A 23 -9.71 4.05 -8.68
CA ALA A 23 -8.51 4.10 -7.86
C ALA A 23 -7.43 3.22 -8.49
N CYS A 24 -6.21 3.75 -8.62
CA CYS A 24 -5.10 2.98 -9.19
C CYS A 24 -4.74 1.88 -8.19
N SER A 25 -4.94 0.62 -8.58
CA SER A 25 -4.56 -0.52 -7.76
C SER A 25 -3.69 -1.47 -8.56
N GLY A 26 -2.81 -2.17 -7.87
CA GLY A 26 -1.86 -3.07 -8.49
C GLY A 26 -1.31 -4.09 -7.53
N THR A 27 -0.53 -5.02 -8.07
CA THR A 27 0.08 -6.10 -7.31
C THR A 27 1.59 -6.04 -7.40
N MET A 28 2.28 -6.21 -6.28
CA MET A 28 3.74 -6.29 -6.20
C MET A 28 4.15 -7.70 -5.75
N LYS A 29 5.27 -8.20 -6.25
CA LYS A 29 5.78 -9.52 -5.86
C LYS A 29 6.89 -9.37 -4.84
N GLY A 30 6.77 -10.09 -3.74
CA GLY A 30 7.77 -10.16 -2.69
C GLY A 30 8.34 -11.57 -2.54
N ARG A 31 9.53 -11.65 -1.95
CA ARG A 31 10.17 -12.90 -1.56
C ARG A 31 10.73 -12.77 -0.14
N VAL A 32 10.34 -13.70 0.73
CA VAL A 32 10.88 -13.78 2.10
C VAL A 32 12.34 -14.25 2.02
N GLN A 33 13.26 -13.55 2.65
CA GLN A 33 14.68 -13.93 2.66
C GLN A 33 14.89 -15.23 3.44
N GLN A 34 14.20 -15.40 4.57
CA GLN A 34 14.23 -16.61 5.39
C GLN A 34 13.25 -17.67 4.87
N GLY A 35 13.62 -18.41 3.83
CA GLY A 35 12.82 -19.52 3.31
C GLY A 35 12.49 -19.40 1.82
N GLY A 36 12.56 -18.20 1.26
CA GLY A 36 12.37 -17.97 -0.17
C GLY A 36 10.91 -18.05 -0.61
N GLU A 37 9.94 -18.04 0.30
CA GLU A 37 8.53 -18.04 -0.08
C GLU A 37 8.16 -16.77 -0.84
N SER A 38 7.30 -16.94 -1.85
CA SER A 38 6.75 -15.82 -2.61
C SER A 38 5.52 -15.26 -1.91
N VAL A 39 5.41 -13.94 -1.89
CA VAL A 39 4.34 -13.18 -1.25
C VAL A 39 3.80 -12.17 -2.28
N ASN A 40 2.49 -11.97 -2.33
CA ASN A 40 1.90 -10.96 -3.21
C ASN A 40 1.34 -9.82 -2.37
N PHE A 41 1.85 -8.62 -2.61
CA PHE A 41 1.31 -7.40 -2.04
C PHE A 41 0.29 -6.81 -2.99
N GLN A 42 -0.78 -6.25 -2.45
CA GLN A 42 -1.77 -5.48 -3.19
C GLN A 42 -1.75 -4.06 -2.66
N PHE A 43 -1.58 -3.08 -3.55
CA PHE A 43 -1.71 -1.68 -3.22
C PHE A 43 -2.97 -1.10 -3.86
N GLU A 44 -3.55 -0.13 -3.17
CA GLU A 44 -4.68 0.65 -3.65
C GLU A 44 -4.37 2.12 -3.35
N ASP A 45 -4.11 2.88 -4.40
CA ASP A 45 -3.76 4.29 -4.34
C ASP A 45 -5.03 5.12 -4.08
N SER A 46 -4.97 5.98 -3.07
CA SER A 46 -6.03 6.93 -2.77
C SER A 46 -5.81 8.31 -3.39
N GLY A 47 -4.73 8.47 -4.17
CA GLY A 47 -4.28 9.71 -4.77
C GLY A 47 -3.24 10.43 -3.91
N PHE A 48 -2.51 11.34 -4.56
CA PHE A 48 -1.52 12.24 -3.92
C PHE A 48 -0.41 11.51 -3.14
N GLY A 49 0.06 10.36 -3.64
CA GLY A 49 1.21 9.67 -3.03
C GLY A 49 0.88 8.82 -1.82
N THR A 50 -0.40 8.63 -1.51
CA THR A 50 -0.88 7.87 -0.34
C THR A 50 -1.79 6.74 -0.77
N GLY A 51 -1.81 5.65 0.00
CA GLY A 51 -2.72 4.55 -0.29
C GLY A 51 -2.76 3.49 0.80
N THR A 52 -3.41 2.38 0.49
CA THR A 52 -3.42 1.19 1.36
C THR A 52 -2.57 0.09 0.77
N LEU A 53 -1.92 -0.67 1.65
CA LEU A 53 -1.18 -1.87 1.30
C LEU A 53 -1.72 -3.08 2.06
N ARG A 54 -1.82 -4.21 1.37
CA ARG A 54 -2.28 -5.49 1.93
C ARG A 54 -1.41 -6.64 1.46
N THR A 55 -1.20 -7.62 2.32
CA THR A 55 -0.53 -8.87 1.97
C THR A 55 -0.91 -10.00 2.93
N THR A 56 -0.73 -11.24 2.50
CA THR A 56 -0.88 -12.44 3.34
C THR A 56 0.37 -13.29 3.19
N LEU A 57 1.00 -13.63 4.31
CA LEU A 57 2.21 -14.47 4.35
C LEU A 57 1.86 -15.96 4.35
N SER A 58 2.86 -16.82 4.10
CA SER A 58 2.70 -18.28 4.02
C SER A 58 2.18 -18.92 5.30
N ASP A 59 2.42 -18.28 6.45
CA ASP A 59 1.89 -18.69 7.76
C ASP A 59 0.39 -18.36 7.95
N GLY A 60 -0.24 -17.69 6.98
CA GLY A 60 -1.63 -17.26 7.02
C GLY A 60 -1.88 -15.95 7.77
N GLU A 61 -0.84 -15.25 8.25
CA GLU A 61 -1.00 -13.90 8.79
C GLU A 61 -1.27 -12.89 7.66
N THR A 62 -2.30 -12.07 7.85
CA THR A 62 -2.68 -11.02 6.91
C THR A 62 -2.34 -9.66 7.48
N PHE A 63 -1.60 -8.88 6.71
CA PHE A 63 -1.15 -7.54 7.03
C PHE A 63 -1.92 -6.51 6.22
N LYS A 64 -2.35 -5.43 6.85
CA LYS A 64 -3.00 -4.29 6.19
C LYS A 64 -2.56 -2.98 6.82
N GLY A 65 -2.35 -1.96 6.00
CA GLY A 65 -2.05 -0.63 6.49
C GLY A 65 -1.97 0.43 5.41
N LYS A 66 -1.32 1.54 5.73
CA LYS A 66 -1.18 2.72 4.87
C LYS A 66 0.26 2.86 4.38
N TYR A 67 0.41 3.40 3.19
CA TYR A 67 1.68 3.91 2.68
C TYR A 67 1.55 5.40 2.33
N ALA A 68 2.66 6.12 2.41
CA ALA A 68 2.79 7.48 1.90
C ALA A 68 4.18 7.68 1.32
N ASP A 69 4.29 8.45 0.24
CA ASP A 69 5.57 8.92 -0.26
C ASP A 69 6.11 10.07 0.61
N GLU A 70 7.44 10.24 0.64
CA GLU A 70 8.09 11.29 1.44
C GLU A 70 7.71 12.72 1.01
N SER A 71 7.24 12.89 -0.23
CA SER A 71 6.80 14.18 -0.78
C SER A 71 5.36 14.55 -0.43
N SER A 72 4.56 13.55 -0.08
CA SER A 72 3.19 13.67 0.40
C SER A 72 3.30 14.03 1.87
N SER A 73 2.66 15.13 2.27
CA SER A 73 2.60 15.54 3.69
C SER A 73 1.83 14.56 4.58
N GLY A 74 1.57 13.33 4.09
CA GLY A 74 0.96 12.24 4.82
C GLY A 74 1.98 11.64 5.76
N PHE A 75 1.96 12.11 7.01
CA PHE A 75 2.72 11.50 8.08
C PHE A 75 2.35 10.00 8.14
N VAL A 76 3.30 9.09 7.88
CA VAL A 76 3.11 7.64 8.06
C VAL A 76 3.20 7.32 9.55
N THR A 77 2.25 7.86 10.33
CA THR A 77 1.89 7.26 11.61
C THR A 77 1.18 5.95 11.31
N GLY A 78 1.56 4.88 11.98
CA GLY A 78 0.89 3.59 11.78
C GLY A 78 -0.56 3.72 12.23
N PHE A 79 -1.48 3.89 11.29
CA PHE A 79 -2.91 3.94 11.58
C PHE A 79 -3.38 2.51 11.86
N ASP A 80 -4.06 2.31 12.98
CA ASP A 80 -4.68 1.02 13.29
C ASP A 80 -5.59 0.54 12.13
N THR A 81 -5.99 -0.73 12.18
CA THR A 81 -6.79 -1.39 11.14
C THR A 81 -8.12 -0.68 10.83
N GLU A 82 -8.57 0.23 11.71
CA GLU A 82 -9.83 0.98 11.66
C GLU A 82 -9.66 2.48 11.35
N GLY A 83 -8.41 2.98 11.25
CA GLY A 83 -8.13 4.40 11.06
C GLY A 83 -8.47 5.27 12.27
N THR A 84 -8.66 4.67 13.45
CA THR A 84 -9.17 5.33 14.66
C THR A 84 -8.08 5.95 15.55
N GLY A 85 -6.80 5.61 15.33
CA GLY A 85 -5.69 6.14 16.11
C GLY A 85 -4.32 5.98 15.45
N ALA A 86 -3.38 6.84 15.86
CA ALA A 86 -1.97 6.76 15.49
C ALA A 86 -1.21 5.85 16.48
N THR A 87 -0.57 4.80 15.99
CA THR A 87 0.32 3.95 16.78
C THR A 87 1.77 4.33 16.53
N ILE A 88 2.55 4.41 17.62
CA ILE A 88 4.00 4.60 17.54
C ILE A 88 4.62 3.22 17.36
N VAL A 89 5.15 2.96 16.17
CA VAL A 89 5.93 1.74 15.90
C VAL A 89 7.37 1.99 16.35
N HIS A 90 7.85 1.25 17.35
CA HIS A 90 9.20 1.43 17.90
C HIS A 90 10.29 1.14 16.85
N ARG A 91 11.27 2.06 16.75
CA ARG A 91 12.39 2.05 15.78
C ARG A 91 13.28 0.81 15.90
N GLU A 92 13.43 0.26 17.11
CA GLU A 92 14.34 -0.86 17.40
C GLU A 92 13.90 -2.18 16.75
N ALA A 93 12.63 -2.32 16.37
CA ALA A 93 12.12 -3.55 15.74
C ALA A 93 12.45 -3.66 14.24
N PHE A 94 12.94 -2.60 13.59
CA PHE A 94 13.02 -2.51 12.12
C PHE A 94 14.36 -2.00 11.57
N GLU A 95 15.48 -2.25 12.24
CA GLU A 95 16.81 -1.74 11.86
C GLU A 95 17.20 -2.04 10.40
N THR A 96 16.75 -3.17 9.83
CA THR A 96 17.05 -3.55 8.45
C THR A 96 16.36 -2.65 7.42
N ILE A 97 15.21 -2.06 7.78
CA ILE A 97 14.45 -1.14 6.92
C ILE A 97 14.94 0.30 7.03
N GLU A 98 15.41 0.71 8.20
CA GLU A 98 15.93 2.07 8.41
C GLU A 98 17.15 2.37 7.51
N SER A 99 17.98 1.35 7.23
CA SER A 99 19.13 1.47 6.33
C SER A 99 18.78 1.43 4.84
N TYR A 100 17.54 1.07 4.48
CA TYR A 100 17.12 0.96 3.09
C TYR A 100 16.74 2.33 2.52
N SER A 101 17.31 2.67 1.37
CA SER A 101 17.03 3.93 0.66
C SER A 101 15.79 3.76 -0.21
N GLY A 102 14.65 4.20 0.31
CA GLY A 102 13.38 4.30 -0.41
C GLY A 102 12.67 5.61 -0.05
N ASN A 103 11.74 6.03 -0.90
CA ASN A 103 11.03 7.30 -0.81
C ASN A 103 9.52 7.12 -0.52
N ILE A 104 9.11 5.90 -0.16
CA ILE A 104 7.73 5.54 0.20
C ILE A 104 7.79 4.66 1.43
N ASP A 105 7.20 5.11 2.53
CA ASP A 105 7.10 4.35 3.78
C ASP A 105 5.70 3.73 3.91
N ALA A 106 5.64 2.52 4.44
CA ALA A 106 4.38 1.87 4.80
C ALA A 106 4.47 1.15 6.14
N ILE A 107 3.37 1.19 6.89
CA ILE A 107 3.21 0.46 8.14
C ILE A 107 1.93 -0.36 8.05
N LEU A 108 2.06 -1.66 8.25
CA LEU A 108 0.97 -2.63 8.15
C LEU A 108 0.84 -3.41 9.46
N PHE A 109 -0.40 -3.68 9.85
CA PHE A 109 -0.75 -4.44 11.04
C PHE A 109 -1.24 -5.82 10.65
N GLY A 110 -0.60 -6.82 11.26
CA GLY A 110 -0.93 -8.24 11.12
C GLY A 110 -2.10 -8.62 12.02
N ASN A 111 -2.97 -9.49 11.53
CA ASN A 111 -4.09 -10.02 12.31
C ASN A 111 -3.66 -11.02 13.41
N LYS A 112 -2.37 -11.33 13.56
CA LYS A 112 -1.83 -12.14 14.66
C LYS A 112 -0.96 -11.35 15.63
N GLY A 113 -0.96 -10.01 15.52
CA GLY A 113 -0.28 -9.11 16.45
C GLY A 113 1.12 -8.68 16.02
N HIS A 114 1.59 -9.11 14.84
CA HIS A 114 2.84 -8.60 14.27
C HIS A 114 2.62 -7.29 13.50
N THR A 115 3.67 -6.47 13.41
CA THR A 115 3.68 -5.25 12.60
C THR A 115 4.70 -5.42 11.49
N MET A 116 4.38 -4.95 10.29
CA MET A 116 5.28 -4.96 9.15
C MET A 116 5.56 -3.52 8.73
N LYS A 117 6.85 -3.14 8.70
CA LYS A 117 7.30 -1.87 8.14
C LYS A 117 7.89 -2.13 6.77
N CYS A 118 7.47 -1.37 5.77
CA CYS A 118 8.01 -1.41 4.44
C CYS A 118 8.57 -0.06 4.02
N LYS A 119 9.60 -0.12 3.19
CA LYS A 119 10.16 1.04 2.52
C LYS A 119 10.39 0.68 1.05
N PHE A 120 9.83 1.48 0.16
CA PHE A 120 9.88 1.25 -1.29
C PHE A 120 10.59 2.39 -1.99
N ARG A 121 11.26 2.05 -3.08
CA ARG A 121 11.83 2.98 -4.03
C ARG A 121 11.10 2.82 -5.36
N ALA A 122 10.31 3.83 -5.70
CA ALA A 122 9.65 3.88 -6.99
C ALA A 122 10.67 4.17 -8.12
N ALA A 123 10.47 3.56 -9.29
CA ALA A 123 11.26 3.87 -10.49
C ALA A 123 11.06 5.33 -10.93
N ASN A 124 9.88 5.90 -10.69
CA ASN A 124 9.57 7.31 -10.85
C ASN A 124 8.87 7.84 -9.59
N SER A 125 9.54 8.75 -8.88
CA SER A 125 9.04 9.32 -7.63
C SER A 125 7.72 10.09 -7.79
N LEU A 126 7.44 10.69 -8.96
CA LEU A 126 6.20 11.42 -9.22
C LEU A 126 4.99 10.48 -9.41
N MET A 127 5.25 9.26 -9.89
CA MET A 127 4.21 8.26 -10.19
C MET A 127 4.04 7.22 -9.09
N GLY A 128 4.93 7.16 -8.09
CA GLY A 128 4.81 6.27 -6.94
C GLY A 128 4.90 4.78 -7.28
N LEU A 129 4.22 3.94 -6.49
CA LEU A 129 4.19 2.48 -6.68
C LEU A 129 3.75 2.02 -8.09
N PRO A 130 2.77 2.66 -8.76
CA PRO A 130 2.42 2.32 -10.13
C PRO A 130 3.57 2.38 -11.15
N SER A 131 4.65 3.11 -10.84
CA SER A 131 5.80 3.22 -11.75
C SER A 131 6.72 2.00 -11.79
N GLY A 132 6.47 1.00 -10.95
CA GLY A 132 7.42 -0.08 -10.71
C GLY A 132 8.51 0.34 -9.72
N GLY A 133 9.40 -0.58 -9.38
CA GLY A 133 10.50 -0.32 -8.46
C GLY A 133 10.92 -1.52 -7.63
N ASP A 134 11.62 -1.22 -6.55
CA ASP A 134 12.07 -2.19 -5.56
C ASP A 134 11.68 -1.73 -4.16
N GLY A 135 11.65 -2.66 -3.22
CA GLY A 135 11.35 -2.34 -1.83
C GLY A 135 11.79 -3.42 -0.87
N ARG A 136 11.76 -3.08 0.40
CA ARG A 136 12.00 -4.02 1.48
C ARG A 136 10.95 -3.86 2.55
N CYS A 137 10.47 -4.98 3.06
CA CYS A 137 9.61 -5.04 4.24
C CYS A 137 10.29 -5.88 5.33
N GLN A 138 10.07 -5.50 6.58
CA GLN A 138 10.48 -6.29 7.73
C GLN A 138 9.28 -6.44 8.65
N VAL A 139 9.09 -7.64 9.17
CA VAL A 139 8.07 -7.98 10.16
C VAL A 139 8.71 -7.85 11.55
N SER A 140 7.92 -7.50 12.57
CA SER A 140 8.39 -7.34 13.95
C SER A 140 8.97 -8.61 14.58
N ASP A 141 8.77 -9.77 13.95
CA ASP A 141 9.42 -11.05 14.31
C ASP A 141 10.78 -11.28 13.64
N GLY A 142 11.25 -10.33 12.83
CA GLY A 142 12.56 -10.36 12.17
C GLY A 142 12.56 -10.89 10.74
N ARG A 143 11.43 -11.36 10.20
CA ARG A 143 11.36 -11.76 8.78
C ARG A 143 11.57 -10.55 7.87
N VAL A 144 12.36 -10.74 6.81
CA VAL A 144 12.67 -9.70 5.81
C VAL A 144 12.16 -10.17 4.46
N ILE A 145 11.51 -9.26 3.73
CA ILE A 145 10.88 -9.52 2.44
C ILE A 145 11.41 -8.49 1.45
N ASP A 146 12.09 -8.93 0.40
CA ASP A 146 12.43 -8.05 -0.73
C ASP A 146 11.27 -8.06 -1.72
N VAL A 147 10.89 -6.88 -2.20
CA VAL A 147 9.72 -6.65 -3.06
C VAL A 147 10.17 -6.04 -4.38
N GLN A 148 9.57 -6.48 -5.48
CA GLN A 148 9.76 -5.95 -6.81
C GLN A 148 8.42 -5.82 -7.53
N PHE A 149 8.29 -4.75 -8.30
CA PHE A 149 7.06 -4.42 -9.02
C PHE A 149 7.34 -3.62 -10.29
#